data_AF-A0A3S1EXF3-F1
#
_entry.id   AF-A0A3S1EXF3-F1
#
_cell.length_a   1.000
_cell.length_b   1.000
_cell.length_c   1.000
_cell.angle_alpha   90.00
_cell.angle_beta   90.00
_cell.angle_gamma   90.00
#
_symmetry.space_group_name_H-M   'P 1'
#
loop_
_entity.id
_entity.type
_entity.pdbx_description
1 polymer ?
#
loop_
_entity_poly.entity_id
_entity_poly.type
_entity_poly.pdbx_seq_one_letter_code
_entity_poly.pdbx_strand_id
1 'polypeptide(L)'
;YSIEMKRRGARRVLGIDFDEAYLAQARFAAEIADCDIEFQQLSVYDVGALREKFDIVLFMGVLYHLRHPLLALDLIRQHVAGDLMIFQSMQRGSIEVPALDENYPFWTHDLFDRPEFPKLHFVEHRYADDPTNWWIPNRACTEAMLRSAGFEIVLHPEQEVYFCRAADEPAGGGAVYPSKGQLHD
;
A
#
# COMPACT_ATOMS: atom_id res chain seq x y z
N TYR A 1 11.57 -8.10 7.66
CA TYR A 1 11.75 -8.14 6.18
C TYR A 1 13.11 -7.65 5.73
N SER A 2 13.56 -6.45 6.13
CA SER A 2 14.83 -5.85 5.67
C SER A 2 16.07 -6.75 5.83
N ILE A 3 16.21 -7.42 6.98
CA ILE A 3 17.27 -8.40 7.24
C ILE A 3 17.24 -9.56 6.24
N GLU A 4 16.05 -10.10 5.96
CA GLU A 4 15.90 -11.21 5.02
C GLU A 4 16.23 -10.79 3.60
N MET A 5 15.89 -9.55 3.20
CA MET A 5 16.30 -9.00 1.91
C MET A 5 17.82 -8.90 1.78
N LYS A 6 18.52 -8.41 2.82
CA LYS A 6 20.00 -8.40 2.82
C LYS A 6 20.58 -9.82 2.73
N ARG A 7 20.07 -10.76 3.52
CA ARG A 7 20.51 -12.18 3.49
C ARG A 7 20.31 -12.84 2.14
N ARG A 8 19.27 -12.44 1.39
CA ARG A 8 19.00 -12.90 0.02
C ARG A 8 19.81 -12.17 -1.05
N GLY A 9 20.72 -11.28 -0.66
CA GLY A 9 21.66 -10.61 -1.56
C GLY A 9 21.20 -9.26 -2.09
N ALA A 10 20.19 -8.62 -1.48
CA ALA A 10 19.86 -7.25 -1.83
C ALA A 10 21.07 -6.33 -1.60
N ARG A 11 21.51 -5.64 -2.65
CA ARG A 11 22.69 -4.75 -2.61
C ARG A 11 22.50 -3.63 -1.59
N ARG A 12 21.34 -2.99 -1.58
CA ARG A 12 20.95 -1.91 -0.68
C ARG A 12 19.52 -2.15 -0.19
N VAL A 13 19.28 -1.87 1.08
CA VAL A 13 17.95 -1.98 1.70
C VAL A 13 17.72 -0.72 2.53
N LEU A 14 16.59 -0.06 2.28
CA LEU A 14 16.10 1.07 3.07
C LEU A 14 14.80 0.66 3.77
N GLY A 15 14.77 0.73 5.10
CA GLY A 15 13.55 0.65 5.88
C GLY A 15 13.03 2.05 6.23
N ILE A 16 11.74 2.28 6.08
CA ILE A 16 11.10 3.52 6.53
C ILE A 16 9.99 3.23 7.53
N ASP A 17 9.84 4.12 8.50
CA ASP A 17 8.71 4.14 9.44
C ASP A 17 8.54 5.59 9.92
N PHE A 18 7.34 5.98 10.35
CA PHE A 18 7.14 7.30 10.95
C PHE A 18 7.47 7.30 12.45
N ASP A 19 7.50 6.14 13.10
CA ASP A 19 7.78 5.98 14.53
C ASP A 19 9.25 5.62 14.77
N GLU A 20 9.97 6.53 15.43
CA GLU A 20 11.39 6.34 15.76
C GLU A 20 11.62 5.16 16.72
N ALA A 21 10.64 4.78 17.55
CA ALA A 21 10.78 3.63 18.44
C ALA A 21 10.90 2.32 17.66
N TYR A 22 10.11 2.16 16.57
CA TYR A 22 10.24 0.99 15.69
C TYR A 22 11.54 1.01 14.90
N LEU A 23 12.00 2.19 14.48
CA LEU A 23 13.30 2.33 13.81
C LEU A 23 14.46 1.98 14.73
N ALA A 24 14.43 2.39 16.00
CA ALA A 24 15.45 2.04 16.98
C ALA A 24 15.52 0.52 17.19
N GLN A 25 14.37 -0.16 17.30
CA GLN A 25 14.31 -1.62 17.39
C GLN A 25 14.85 -2.29 16.12
N ALA A 26 14.51 -1.77 14.94
CA ALA A 26 14.96 -2.32 13.67
C ALA A 26 16.48 -2.17 13.48
N ARG A 27 17.06 -1.04 13.90
CA ARG A 27 18.52 -0.81 13.91
C ARG A 27 19.23 -1.80 14.84
N PHE A 28 18.72 -1.98 16.05
CA PHE A 28 19.27 -2.96 16.99
C PHE A 28 19.23 -4.39 16.41
N ALA A 29 18.11 -4.77 15.81
CA ALA A 29 17.99 -6.08 15.17
C ALA A 29 18.96 -6.25 13.96
N ALA A 30 19.18 -5.19 13.19
CA ALA A 30 20.12 -5.18 12.08
C ALA A 30 21.58 -5.32 12.54
N GLU A 31 21.95 -4.64 13.64
CA GLU A 31 23.27 -4.76 14.27
C GLU A 31 23.53 -6.20 14.75
N ILE A 32 22.59 -6.80 15.48
CA ILE A 32 22.71 -8.18 15.95
C ILE A 32 22.78 -9.18 14.78
N ALA A 33 22.10 -8.89 13.68
CA ALA A 33 22.10 -9.73 12.49
C ALA A 33 23.30 -9.49 11.55
N ASP A 34 24.21 -8.56 11.89
CA ASP A 34 25.33 -8.11 11.07
C ASP A 34 24.90 -7.77 9.63
N CYS A 35 23.79 -7.04 9.50
CA CYS A 35 23.19 -6.66 8.23
C CYS A 35 23.25 -5.14 8.05
N ASP A 36 24.01 -4.70 7.05
CA ASP A 36 24.06 -3.29 6.64
C ASP A 36 22.74 -2.84 5.98
N ILE A 37 21.90 -2.13 6.75
CA ILE A 37 20.56 -1.66 6.37
C ILE A 37 20.43 -0.19 6.75
N GLU A 38 19.97 0.61 5.79
CA GLU A 38 19.62 2.01 6.03
C GLU A 38 18.22 2.08 6.63
N PHE A 39 18.00 2.99 7.58
CA PHE A 39 16.65 3.33 7.98
C PHE A 39 16.45 4.83 8.12
N GLN A 40 15.28 5.30 7.69
CA GLN A 40 14.91 6.70 7.70
C GLN A 40 13.51 6.89 8.29
N GLN A 41 13.36 7.90 9.17
CA GLN A 41 12.05 8.30 9.65
C GLN A 41 11.30 9.03 8.53
N LEU A 42 10.26 8.39 7.99
CA LEU A 42 9.53 8.86 6.83
C LEU A 42 8.13 8.23 6.77
N SER A 43 7.13 9.05 6.46
CA SER A 43 5.78 8.57 6.14
C SER A 43 5.70 8.06 4.70
N VAL A 44 4.81 7.10 4.45
CA VAL A 44 4.46 6.68 3.08
C VAL A 44 3.99 7.87 2.22
N TYR A 45 3.40 8.90 2.83
CA TYR A 45 2.94 10.09 2.11
C TYR A 45 4.10 11.01 1.67
N ASP A 46 5.29 10.81 2.22
CA ASP A 46 6.47 11.64 1.97
C ASP A 46 7.54 10.91 1.15
N VAL A 47 7.25 9.71 0.62
CA VAL A 47 8.22 8.89 -0.15
C VAL A 47 8.76 9.58 -1.41
N GLY A 48 8.05 10.58 -1.93
CA GLY A 48 8.55 11.44 -3.01
C GLY A 48 9.82 12.23 -2.64
N ALA A 49 10.10 12.42 -1.35
CA ALA A 49 11.33 13.05 -0.87
C ALA A 49 12.58 12.19 -1.10
N LEU A 50 12.43 10.86 -1.28
CA LEU A 50 13.54 9.95 -1.53
C LEU A 50 14.18 10.19 -2.90
N ARG A 51 13.39 10.64 -3.89
CA ARG A 51 13.84 10.92 -5.27
C ARG A 51 14.59 9.76 -5.93
N GLU A 52 14.22 8.53 -5.56
CA GLU A 52 14.81 7.32 -6.09
C GLU A 52 13.79 6.17 -6.11
N LYS A 53 14.01 5.22 -7.02
CA LYS A 53 13.19 4.01 -7.16
C LYS A 53 13.95 2.77 -6.73
N PHE A 54 13.20 1.79 -6.25
CA PHE A 54 13.68 0.49 -5.80
C PHE A 54 13.14 -0.60 -6.72
N ASP A 55 13.96 -1.61 -6.99
CA ASP A 55 13.56 -2.77 -7.79
C ASP A 55 12.42 -3.55 -7.11
N ILE A 56 12.43 -3.59 -5.77
CA ILE A 56 11.42 -4.26 -4.95
C ILE A 56 10.97 -3.32 -3.82
N VAL A 57 9.67 -3.07 -3.74
CA VAL A 57 9.01 -2.36 -2.63
C VAL A 57 8.18 -3.35 -1.82
N LEU A 58 8.37 -3.38 -0.51
CA LEU A 58 7.51 -4.15 0.40
C LEU A 58 6.51 -3.19 1.07
N PHE A 59 5.24 -3.33 0.75
CA PHE A 59 4.15 -2.52 1.31
C PHE A 59 3.11 -3.45 1.95
N MET A 60 3.46 -3.94 3.14
CA MET A 60 2.76 -5.02 3.83
C MET A 60 2.32 -4.56 5.22
N GLY A 61 1.04 -4.76 5.54
CA GLY A 61 0.50 -4.45 6.86
C GLY A 61 0.29 -2.95 7.11
N VAL A 62 0.21 -2.14 6.04
CA VAL A 62 0.17 -0.67 6.17
C VAL A 62 -1.13 -0.06 5.68
N LEU A 63 -1.68 -0.52 4.53
CA LEU A 63 -2.78 0.17 3.84
C LEU A 63 -3.98 0.46 4.77
N TYR A 64 -4.39 -0.49 5.60
CA TYR A 64 -5.56 -0.36 6.48
C TYR A 64 -5.37 0.64 7.63
N HIS A 65 -4.12 1.06 7.89
CA HIS A 65 -3.77 2.10 8.85
C HIS A 65 -3.79 3.52 8.24
N LEU A 66 -3.91 3.64 6.92
CA LEU A 66 -3.75 4.91 6.21
C LEU A 66 -5.08 5.63 6.02
N ARG A 67 -5.12 6.93 6.35
CA ARG A 67 -6.29 7.78 6.06
C ARG A 67 -6.61 7.90 4.56
N HIS A 68 -5.58 7.86 3.70
CA HIS A 68 -5.70 8.04 2.24
C HIS A 68 -5.05 6.85 1.50
N PRO A 69 -5.72 5.67 1.45
CA PRO A 69 -5.12 4.43 0.97
C PRO A 69 -4.70 4.49 -0.51
N LEU A 70 -5.55 5.02 -1.40
CA LEU A 70 -5.25 5.16 -2.83
C LEU A 70 -4.09 6.13 -3.08
N LEU A 71 -4.06 7.26 -2.38
CA LEU A 71 -2.95 8.22 -2.48
C LEU A 71 -1.60 7.58 -2.14
N ALA A 72 -1.56 6.71 -1.13
CA ALA A 72 -0.33 6.00 -0.79
C ALA A 72 0.13 5.06 -1.91
N LEU A 73 -0.80 4.31 -2.52
CA LEU A 73 -0.49 3.47 -3.68
C LEU A 73 0.03 4.31 -4.86
N ASP A 74 -0.59 5.44 -5.14
CA ASP A 74 -0.16 6.34 -6.21
C ASP A 74 1.24 6.94 -5.96
N LEU A 75 1.52 7.36 -4.72
CA LEU A 75 2.84 7.87 -4.33
C LEU A 75 3.92 6.79 -4.43
N ILE A 76 3.60 5.56 -4.02
CA ILE A 76 4.49 4.41 -4.17
C ILE A 76 4.77 4.16 -5.65
N ARG A 77 3.71 4.06 -6.47
CA ARG A 77 3.81 3.84 -7.92
C ARG A 77 4.65 4.91 -8.60
N GLN A 78 4.44 6.17 -8.23
CA GLN A 78 5.08 7.31 -8.88
C GLN A 78 6.55 7.39 -8.50
N HIS A 79 6.88 7.29 -7.21
CA HIS A 79 8.18 7.72 -6.72
C HIS A 79 9.16 6.61 -6.41
N VAL A 80 8.70 5.47 -5.89
CA VAL A 80 9.60 4.46 -5.29
C VAL A 80 9.51 3.08 -5.93
N ALA A 81 8.40 2.72 -6.58
CA ALA A 81 8.29 1.45 -7.30
C ALA A 81 8.98 1.54 -8.68
N GLY A 82 10.09 0.81 -8.81
CA GLY A 82 10.83 0.64 -10.07
C GLY A 82 10.35 -0.55 -10.91
N ASP A 83 10.11 -1.69 -10.26
CA ASP A 83 9.60 -2.91 -10.91
C ASP A 83 8.51 -3.57 -10.07
N LEU A 84 8.87 -4.22 -8.95
CA LEU A 84 7.96 -5.05 -8.17
C LEU A 84 7.54 -4.40 -6.86
N MET A 85 6.25 -4.44 -6.55
CA MET A 85 5.70 -4.21 -5.22
C MET A 85 5.11 -5.50 -4.67
N ILE A 86 5.49 -5.87 -3.44
CA ILE A 86 4.81 -6.91 -2.67
C ILE A 86 3.85 -6.20 -1.73
N PHE A 87 2.56 -6.34 -2.02
CA PHE A 87 1.47 -5.71 -1.29
C PHE A 87 0.84 -6.70 -0.32
N GLN A 88 0.55 -6.26 0.91
CA GLN A 88 -0.34 -7.00 1.81
C GLN A 88 -1.15 -6.03 2.69
N SER A 89 -2.43 -6.34 2.88
CA SER A 89 -3.34 -5.61 3.75
C SER A 89 -4.41 -6.55 4.29
N MET A 90 -4.89 -6.27 5.51
CA MET A 90 -6.08 -6.91 6.06
C MET A 90 -7.27 -6.79 5.10
N GLN A 91 -7.99 -7.89 4.87
CA GLN A 91 -9.20 -7.94 4.04
C GLN A 91 -10.41 -8.49 4.82
N ARG A 92 -11.61 -7.98 4.51
CA ARG A 92 -12.88 -8.48 5.06
C ARG A 92 -13.97 -8.48 3.99
N GLY A 93 -14.88 -9.44 4.08
CA GLY A 93 -15.95 -9.63 3.09
C GLY A 93 -15.65 -10.79 2.14
N SER A 94 -16.24 -10.74 0.94
CA SER A 94 -16.08 -11.79 -0.06
C SER A 94 -14.64 -11.93 -0.57
N ILE A 95 -14.25 -13.18 -0.84
CA ILE A 95 -13.00 -13.55 -1.51
C ILE A 95 -13.18 -13.82 -3.01
N GLU A 96 -14.40 -13.65 -3.51
CA GLU A 96 -14.73 -13.77 -4.93
C GLU A 96 -14.45 -12.45 -5.66
N VAL A 97 -14.02 -12.56 -6.92
CA VAL A 97 -13.79 -11.41 -7.80
C VAL A 97 -14.75 -11.54 -8.98
N PRO A 98 -15.85 -10.76 -9.02
CA PRO A 98 -16.81 -10.85 -10.10
C PRO A 98 -16.23 -10.23 -11.38
N ALA A 99 -16.70 -10.69 -12.53
CA ALA A 99 -16.57 -9.93 -13.76
C ALA A 99 -17.49 -8.71 -13.68
N LEU A 100 -16.92 -7.52 -13.81
CA LEU A 100 -17.66 -6.25 -13.81
C LEU A 100 -17.53 -5.59 -15.18
N ASP A 101 -18.58 -4.90 -15.58
CA ASP A 101 -18.59 -4.07 -16.78
C ASP A 101 -17.80 -2.78 -16.53
N GLU A 102 -17.22 -2.21 -17.60
CA GLU A 102 -16.48 -0.95 -17.51
C GLU A 102 -17.35 0.24 -17.10
N ASN A 103 -18.65 0.17 -17.39
CA ASN A 103 -19.58 1.25 -17.12
C ASN A 103 -20.97 0.70 -16.77
N TYR A 104 -21.60 1.33 -15.79
CA TYR A 104 -22.97 1.04 -15.37
C TYR A 104 -23.82 2.30 -15.46
N PRO A 105 -25.10 2.20 -15.87
CA PRO A 105 -26.04 3.30 -15.76
C PRO A 105 -26.16 3.80 -14.30
N PHE A 106 -26.37 5.10 -14.12
CA PHE A 106 -26.48 5.74 -12.79
C PHE A 106 -27.53 5.08 -11.86
N TRP A 107 -28.58 4.52 -12.45
CA TRP A 107 -29.71 3.90 -11.72
C TRP A 107 -29.49 2.43 -11.34
N THR A 108 -28.32 1.85 -11.66
CA THR A 108 -27.99 0.47 -11.30
C THR A 108 -27.45 0.41 -9.87
N HIS A 109 -28.32 0.02 -8.93
CA HIS A 109 -28.00 0.03 -7.50
C HIS A 109 -27.81 -1.36 -6.89
N ASP A 110 -28.40 -2.40 -7.48
CA ASP A 110 -28.40 -3.77 -6.96
C ASP A 110 -26.99 -4.39 -6.90
N LEU A 111 -26.07 -3.92 -7.74
CA LEU A 111 -24.66 -4.32 -7.72
C LEU A 111 -24.00 -4.08 -6.37
N PHE A 112 -24.31 -2.97 -5.70
CA PHE A 112 -23.68 -2.60 -4.44
C PHE A 112 -24.07 -3.52 -3.28
N ASP A 113 -25.19 -4.23 -3.38
CA ASP A 113 -25.63 -5.18 -2.35
C ASP A 113 -24.89 -6.52 -2.44
N ARG A 114 -24.35 -6.87 -3.62
CA ARG A 114 -23.64 -8.13 -3.85
C ARG A 114 -22.38 -8.24 -2.97
N PRO A 115 -22.18 -9.33 -2.21
CA PRO A 115 -21.00 -9.48 -1.33
C PRO A 115 -19.65 -9.36 -2.07
N GLU A 116 -19.61 -9.80 -3.31
CA GLU A 116 -18.43 -9.84 -4.19
C GLU A 116 -18.15 -8.52 -4.93
N PHE A 117 -19.09 -7.56 -4.92
CA PHE A 117 -18.82 -6.24 -5.48
C PHE A 117 -17.68 -5.55 -4.71
N PRO A 118 -16.77 -4.78 -5.35
CA PRO A 118 -15.72 -4.03 -4.68
C PRO A 118 -16.25 -3.17 -3.53
N LYS A 119 -15.85 -3.48 -2.29
CA LYS A 119 -16.25 -2.77 -1.08
C LYS A 119 -15.05 -2.40 -0.22
N LEU A 120 -15.09 -1.19 0.34
CA LEU A 120 -14.14 -0.69 1.33
C LEU A 120 -14.89 -0.39 2.62
N HIS A 121 -14.65 -1.18 3.67
CA HIS A 121 -15.31 -0.99 4.96
C HIS A 121 -14.61 0.14 5.73
N PHE A 122 -15.38 1.10 6.22
CA PHE A 122 -14.87 2.16 7.09
C PHE A 122 -15.04 1.77 8.56
N VAL A 123 -13.99 1.99 9.36
CA VAL A 123 -13.99 1.77 10.81
C VAL A 123 -13.91 3.13 11.50
N GLU A 124 -14.94 3.46 12.30
CA GLU A 124 -15.06 4.78 12.94
C GLU A 124 -14.24 4.93 14.22
N HIS A 125 -14.09 3.85 14.98
CA HIS A 125 -13.46 3.88 16.30
C HIS A 125 -12.28 2.94 16.40
N ARG A 126 -12.55 1.65 16.64
CA ARG A 126 -11.53 0.61 16.84
C ARG A 126 -11.99 -0.68 16.20
N TYR A 127 -11.03 -1.48 15.74
CA TYR A 127 -11.25 -2.86 15.35
C TYR A 127 -10.13 -3.71 15.94
N ALA A 128 -10.47 -4.80 16.65
CA ALA A 128 -9.51 -5.60 17.41
C ALA A 128 -8.64 -4.77 18.38
N ASP A 129 -9.28 -3.89 19.16
CA ASP A 129 -8.67 -2.94 20.11
C ASP A 129 -7.72 -1.89 19.52
N ASP A 130 -7.50 -1.93 18.20
CA ASP A 130 -6.63 -1.01 17.48
C ASP A 130 -7.43 0.18 16.90
N PRO A 131 -7.13 1.43 17.32
CA PRO A 131 -7.78 2.64 16.85
C PRO A 131 -7.25 3.17 15.52
N THR A 132 -6.25 2.51 14.94
CA THR A 132 -5.61 2.95 13.70
C THR A 132 -6.16 2.23 12.48
N ASN A 133 -7.05 1.26 12.64
CA ASN A 133 -7.78 0.63 11.55
C ASN A 133 -8.82 1.60 10.97
N TRP A 134 -8.68 1.98 9.70
CA TRP A 134 -9.60 2.91 9.03
C TRP A 134 -10.37 2.27 7.88
N TRP A 135 -9.66 1.57 6.99
CA TRP A 135 -10.22 1.06 5.73
C TRP A 135 -9.87 -0.40 5.54
N ILE A 136 -10.87 -1.25 5.35
CA ILE A 136 -10.69 -2.69 5.18
C ILE A 136 -11.38 -3.14 3.89
N PRO A 137 -10.65 -3.38 2.80
CA PRO A 137 -11.24 -3.79 1.53
C PRO A 137 -11.67 -5.27 1.55
N ASN A 138 -12.61 -5.64 0.67
CA ASN A 138 -12.72 -7.03 0.21
C ASN A 138 -11.70 -7.31 -0.92
N ARG A 139 -11.64 -8.55 -1.39
CA ARG A 139 -10.67 -8.94 -2.42
C ARG A 139 -10.85 -8.15 -3.71
N ALA A 140 -12.09 -8.08 -4.22
CA ALA A 140 -12.39 -7.36 -5.45
C ALA A 140 -11.98 -5.88 -5.37
N CYS A 141 -12.16 -5.22 -4.22
CA CYS A 141 -11.72 -3.84 -4.00
C CYS A 141 -10.20 -3.70 -3.93
N THR A 142 -9.52 -4.62 -3.24
CA THR A 142 -8.05 -4.63 -3.17
C THR A 142 -7.44 -4.72 -4.57
N GLU A 143 -7.89 -5.69 -5.35
CA GLU A 143 -7.37 -5.89 -6.70
C GLU A 143 -7.72 -4.70 -7.63
N ALA A 144 -8.92 -4.11 -7.49
CA ALA A 144 -9.31 -2.93 -8.25
C ALA A 144 -8.46 -1.70 -7.89
N MET A 145 -8.18 -1.45 -6.61
CA MET A 145 -7.32 -0.34 -6.18
C MET A 145 -5.89 -0.50 -6.70
N LEU A 146 -5.33 -1.71 -6.64
CA LEU A 146 -3.99 -1.99 -7.19
C LEU A 146 -3.92 -1.70 -8.69
N ARG A 147 -4.89 -2.18 -9.47
CA ARG A 147 -4.97 -1.88 -10.91
C ARG A 147 -5.16 -0.39 -11.18
N SER A 148 -6.05 0.26 -10.42
CA SER A 148 -6.32 1.70 -10.55
C SER A 148 -5.07 2.55 -10.28
N ALA A 149 -4.21 2.12 -9.36
CA ALA A 149 -2.94 2.79 -9.03
C ALA A 149 -1.81 2.46 -10.03
N GLY A 150 -2.09 1.83 -11.17
CA GLY A 150 -1.09 1.55 -12.20
C GLY A 150 -0.21 0.32 -11.94
N PHE A 151 -0.72 -0.66 -11.18
CA PHE A 151 -0.04 -1.93 -10.98
C PHE A 151 -0.74 -3.10 -11.68
N GLU A 152 0.06 -4.02 -12.22
CA GLU A 152 -0.39 -5.32 -12.72
C GLU A 152 -0.15 -6.41 -11.65
N ILE A 153 -1.19 -7.16 -11.28
CA ILE A 153 -1.07 -8.27 -10.33
C ILE A 153 -0.55 -9.50 -11.09
N VAL A 154 0.69 -9.91 -10.80
CA VAL A 154 1.35 -11.05 -11.46
C VAL A 154 1.33 -12.32 -10.63
N LEU A 155 1.10 -12.22 -9.31
CA LEU A 155 0.94 -13.37 -8.42
C LEU A 155 0.09 -13.01 -7.19
N HIS A 156 -0.73 -13.94 -6.72
CA HIS A 156 -1.53 -13.84 -5.50
C HIS A 156 -1.36 -15.13 -4.69
N PRO A 157 -0.20 -15.34 -4.03
CA PRO A 157 0.14 -16.63 -3.43
C PRO A 157 -0.59 -16.94 -2.11
N GLU A 158 -1.10 -15.91 -1.43
CA GLU A 158 -1.86 -16.03 -0.18
C GLU A 158 -3.02 -15.05 -0.23
N GLN A 159 -4.08 -15.30 0.54
CA GLN A 159 -5.34 -14.54 0.51
C GLN A 159 -5.17 -13.00 0.61
N GLU A 160 -4.12 -12.54 1.28
CA GLU A 160 -3.86 -11.11 1.48
C GLU A 160 -2.57 -10.60 0.83
N VAL A 161 -1.81 -11.45 0.12
CA VAL A 161 -0.48 -11.10 -0.40
C VAL A 161 -0.49 -11.05 -1.92
N TYR A 162 -0.06 -9.94 -2.51
CA TYR A 162 -0.05 -9.72 -3.95
C TYR A 162 1.34 -9.30 -4.42
N PHE A 163 1.76 -9.83 -5.57
CA PHE A 163 2.94 -9.38 -6.29
C PHE A 163 2.46 -8.54 -7.46
N CYS A 164 2.91 -7.30 -7.47
CA CYS A 164 2.39 -6.24 -8.32
C CYS A 164 3.54 -5.63 -9.12
N ARG A 165 3.56 -5.78 -10.45
CA ARG A 165 4.52 -5.05 -11.28
C ARG A 165 4.02 -3.64 -11.57
N ALA A 166 4.92 -2.68 -11.63
CA ALA A 166 4.61 -1.36 -12.18
C ALA A 166 4.21 -1.51 -13.65
N ALA A 167 3.00 -1.08 -13.99
CA ALA A 167 2.40 -1.25 -15.31
C ALA A 167 2.02 0.12 -15.90
N ASP A 168 0.79 0.26 -16.39
CA ASP A 168 0.28 1.48 -17.01
C ASP A 168 0.21 2.68 -16.05
N GLU A 169 -0.16 3.84 -16.60
CA GLU A 169 -0.43 5.03 -15.80
C GLU A 169 -1.67 4.83 -14.91
N PRO A 170 -1.68 5.39 -13.68
CA PRO A 170 -2.85 5.35 -12.80
C PRO A 170 -4.12 5.90 -13.48
N ALA A 171 -5.25 5.27 -13.23
CA ALA A 171 -6.54 5.67 -13.79
C ALA A 171 -7.02 7.02 -13.20
N GLY A 172 -7.47 7.93 -14.06
CA GLY A 172 -8.12 9.18 -13.63
C GLY A 172 -7.22 10.24 -12.99
N GLY A 173 -5.91 10.00 -12.93
CA GLY A 173 -4.90 10.91 -12.36
C GLY A 173 -4.14 10.24 -11.20
N GLY A 174 -2.80 10.31 -11.22
CA GLY A 174 -1.93 9.72 -10.20
C GLY A 174 -1.88 10.55 -8.90
N ALA A 175 -0.73 10.53 -8.22
CA ALA A 175 -0.63 11.10 -6.88
C ALA A 175 -0.96 12.60 -6.85
N VAL A 176 -1.68 12.99 -5.80
CA VAL A 176 -2.11 14.37 -5.55
C VAL A 176 -1.21 15.01 -4.50
N TYR A 177 -0.81 16.26 -4.73
CA TYR A 177 -0.03 17.08 -3.79
C TYR A 177 -0.87 18.28 -3.39
N PRO A 178 -1.60 18.22 -2.25
CA PRO A 178 -2.33 19.37 -1.76
C PRO A 178 -1.39 20.56 -1.62
N SER A 179 -1.83 21.74 -2.08
CA SER A 179 -1.11 22.97 -1.78
C SER A 179 -0.98 23.08 -0.26
N LYS A 180 0.24 23.21 0.26
CA LYS A 180 0.46 23.65 1.63
C LYS A 180 -0.17 25.04 1.70
N GLY A 181 -1.37 25.17 2.26
CA GLY A 181 -2.09 26.44 2.33
C GLY A 181 -1.18 27.55 2.86
N GLN A 182 -1.37 28.79 2.39
CA GLN A 182 -0.56 29.92 2.83
C GLN A 182 -0.47 29.92 4.36
N LEU A 183 0.75 29.86 4.89
CA LEU A 183 1.01 30.30 6.25
C LEU A 183 0.68 31.78 6.25
N HIS A 184 -0.35 32.19 6.99
CA HIS A 184 -0.51 33.60 7.29
C HIS A 184 0.68 34.00 8.16
N ASP A 185 1.57 34.82 7.60
CA ASP A 185 2.63 35.52 8.32
C ASP A 185 2.07 36.38 9.46
#